data_AF-A0A7S2VW81-F1
#
_entry.id   AF-A0A7S2VW81-F1
#
_cell.length_a   1.000
_cell.length_b   1.000
_cell.length_c   1.000
_cell.angle_alpha   90.00
_cell.angle_beta   90.00
_cell.angle_gamma   90.00
#
_symmetry.space_group_name_H-M   'P 1'
#
loop_
_entity.id
_entity.type
_entity.pdbx_description
1 polymer ?
#
loop_
_entity_poly.entity_id
_entity_poly.type
_entity_poly.pdbx_seq_one_letter_code
_entity_poly.pdbx_strand_id
1 'polypeptide(L)'
;VIMTTPENVLGFLQSENNNGVFRRNTLFQYKEGKSVVIWRIYEGHKVIEFLLNLDITRTPNSIKLELMSLEDRVLPSSHKLRVSAFQSSLQLKRAKIVGQLQLIAHEYDQTRMIILGKCEGGNLKIIMEEMRKHFNQPNVIDERRMKHFVEEVMPNAPDLTLP
;
A
#
# COMPACT_ATOMS: atom_id res chain seq x y z
N VAL A 1 7.85 -10.22 2.93
CA VAL A 1 8.29 -9.00 2.22
C VAL A 1 8.58 -8.00 3.29
N ILE A 2 9.79 -7.44 3.37
CA ILE A 2 10.05 -6.34 4.30
C ILE A 2 9.05 -5.28 3.94
N MET A 3 8.15 -5.05 4.86
CA MET A 3 7.39 -3.84 4.93
C MET A 3 7.62 -3.46 6.37
N THR A 4 8.21 -2.30 6.57
CA THR A 4 8.09 -1.49 7.78
C THR A 4 6.72 -1.65 8.50
N THR A 5 6.53 -1.02 9.65
CA THR A 5 5.25 -0.99 10.37
C THR A 5 4.04 -0.71 9.43
N PRO A 6 2.83 -1.25 9.75
CA PRO A 6 1.65 -1.04 8.92
C PRO A 6 1.39 0.43 8.58
N GLU A 7 1.68 1.34 9.51
CA GLU A 7 1.54 2.79 9.32
C GLU A 7 2.48 3.36 8.25
N ASN A 8 3.72 2.87 8.16
CA ASN A 8 4.64 3.34 7.12
C ASN A 8 4.25 2.80 5.74
N VAL A 9 3.68 1.59 5.66
CA VAL A 9 3.10 1.07 4.41
C VAL A 9 1.89 1.89 3.99
N LEU A 10 1.01 2.21 4.94
CA LEU A 10 -0.13 3.09 4.71
C LEU A 10 0.34 4.48 4.24
N GLY A 11 1.33 5.06 4.91
CA GLY A 11 1.93 6.34 4.53
C GLY A 11 2.48 6.32 3.12
N PHE A 12 3.16 5.24 2.71
CA PHE A 12 3.59 5.06 1.33
C PHE A 12 2.42 5.02 0.34
N LEU A 13 1.35 4.30 0.65
CA LEU A 13 0.15 4.21 -0.20
C LEU A 13 -0.58 5.54 -0.38
N GLN A 14 -0.54 6.40 0.65
CA GLN A 14 -1.17 7.73 0.65
C GLN A 14 -0.23 8.83 0.14
N SER A 15 1.08 8.55 0.05
CA SER A 15 2.09 9.52 -0.38
C SER A 15 1.86 10.01 -1.82
N GLU A 16 2.15 11.27 -2.06
CA GLU A 16 2.24 11.84 -3.40
C GLU A 16 3.53 11.37 -4.08
N ASN A 17 3.42 10.71 -5.23
CA ASN A 17 4.56 10.34 -6.06
C ASN A 17 4.18 10.37 -7.54
N ASN A 18 4.85 11.21 -8.31
CA ASN A 18 4.67 11.35 -9.76
C ASN A 18 5.79 10.69 -10.57
N ASN A 19 6.70 9.94 -9.94
CA ASN A 19 7.86 9.32 -10.58
C ASN A 19 7.81 7.79 -10.47
N GLY A 20 8.48 7.11 -11.41
CA GLY A 20 8.56 5.65 -11.45
C GLY A 20 7.30 4.96 -11.99
N VAL A 21 7.24 3.63 -11.76
CA VAL A 21 6.20 2.73 -12.27
C VAL A 21 4.88 2.96 -11.53
N PHE A 22 4.91 2.97 -10.19
CA PHE A 22 3.72 3.20 -9.38
C PHE A 22 3.65 4.64 -8.90
N ARG A 23 2.75 5.41 -9.53
CA ARG A 23 2.45 6.80 -9.19
C ARG A 23 1.17 6.89 -8.38
N ARG A 24 1.18 7.74 -7.37
CA ARG A 24 0.14 7.85 -6.35
C ARG A 24 -0.16 9.31 -6.12
N ASN A 25 -1.44 9.67 -6.14
CA ASN A 25 -1.86 11.02 -5.76
C ASN A 25 -3.18 10.96 -5.00
N THR A 26 -3.30 11.79 -3.99
CA THR A 26 -4.54 12.03 -3.26
C THR A 26 -5.24 13.22 -3.92
N LEU A 27 -6.45 12.98 -4.43
CA LEU A 27 -7.26 14.04 -5.04
C LEU A 27 -7.83 14.94 -3.96
N PHE A 28 -8.42 14.34 -2.93
CA PHE A 28 -8.92 15.01 -1.73
C PHE A 28 -9.21 14.01 -0.61
N GLN A 29 -9.18 14.51 0.62
CA GLN A 29 -9.66 13.81 1.81
C GLN A 29 -10.95 14.48 2.27
N TYR A 30 -12.01 13.71 2.48
CA TYR A 30 -13.33 14.24 2.87
C TYR A 30 -13.73 13.85 4.28
N LYS A 31 -13.02 12.89 4.89
CA LYS A 31 -13.12 12.54 6.31
C LYS A 31 -11.79 11.94 6.76
N GLU A 32 -11.52 11.95 8.06
CA GLU A 32 -10.43 11.14 8.61
C GLU A 32 -10.56 9.68 8.15
N GLY A 33 -9.46 9.13 7.64
CA GLY A 33 -9.42 7.77 7.09
C GLY A 33 -10.15 7.59 5.75
N LYS A 34 -10.82 8.61 5.20
CA LYS A 34 -11.54 8.51 3.92
C LYS A 34 -11.05 9.52 2.89
N SER A 35 -10.52 9.00 1.79
CA SER A 35 -9.89 9.80 0.75
C SER A 35 -10.17 9.25 -0.64
N VAL A 36 -10.24 10.14 -1.62
CA VAL A 36 -10.23 9.77 -3.02
C VAL A 36 -8.81 9.90 -3.55
N VAL A 37 -8.30 8.80 -4.11
CA VAL A 37 -6.95 8.72 -4.67
C VAL A 37 -6.99 8.31 -6.13
N ILE A 38 -5.93 8.68 -6.84
CA ILE A 38 -5.64 8.19 -8.17
C ILE A 38 -4.29 7.47 -8.14
N TRP A 39 -4.33 6.20 -8.50
CA TRP A 39 -3.17 5.33 -8.58
C TRP A 39 -2.94 4.96 -10.03
N ARG A 40 -1.70 5.14 -10.49
CA ARG A 40 -1.32 4.91 -11.89
C ARG A 40 -0.13 3.96 -11.95
N ILE A 41 -0.23 2.95 -12.79
CA ILE A 41 0.82 1.98 -13.07
C ILE A 41 1.28 2.18 -14.50
N TYR A 42 2.57 2.50 -14.66
CA TYR A 42 3.20 2.71 -15.96
C TYR A 42 3.92 1.43 -16.39
N GLU A 43 3.42 0.79 -17.45
CA GLU A 43 3.98 -0.42 -18.05
C GLU A 43 4.41 -0.12 -19.49
N GLY A 44 5.63 0.40 -19.64
CA GLY A 44 6.13 0.86 -20.94
C GLY A 44 5.27 2.01 -21.49
N HIS A 45 4.55 1.75 -22.58
CA HIS A 45 3.66 2.73 -23.22
C HIS A 45 2.20 2.69 -22.74
N LYS A 46 1.88 1.79 -21.81
CA LYS A 46 0.53 1.63 -21.27
C LYS A 46 0.46 2.23 -19.87
N VAL A 47 -0.66 2.88 -19.57
CA VAL A 47 -0.93 3.41 -18.23
C VAL A 47 -2.22 2.79 -17.73
N ILE A 48 -2.15 2.06 -16.61
CA ILE A 48 -3.32 1.52 -15.93
C ILE A 48 -3.65 2.47 -14.78
N GLU A 49 -4.86 3.03 -14.80
CA GLU A 49 -5.31 4.01 -13.84
C GLU A 49 -6.46 3.48 -12.98
N PHE A 50 -6.31 3.64 -11.67
CA PHE A 50 -7.31 3.32 -10.66
C PHE A 50 -7.73 4.63 -9.99
N LEU A 51 -9.01 5.00 -10.16
CA LEU A 51 -9.64 6.06 -9.39
C LEU A 51 -10.40 5.40 -8.23
N LEU A 52 -9.95 5.61 -7.00
CA LEU A 52 -10.37 4.83 -5.85
C LEU A 52 -10.88 5.72 -4.73
N ASN A 53 -11.95 5.28 -4.10
CA ASN A 53 -12.24 5.63 -2.73
C ASN A 53 -11.48 4.68 -1.81
N LEU A 54 -10.74 5.25 -0.86
CA LEU A 54 -10.12 4.53 0.23
C LEU A 54 -10.91 4.78 1.52
N ASP A 55 -11.27 3.72 2.21
CA ASP A 55 -11.82 3.77 3.57
C ASP A 55 -10.91 3.00 4.51
N ILE A 56 -10.27 3.70 5.45
CA ILE A 56 -9.21 3.17 6.30
C ILE A 56 -9.77 2.92 7.69
N THR A 57 -9.72 1.67 8.11
CA THR A 57 -10.04 1.23 9.48
C THR A 57 -8.78 0.74 10.17
N ARG A 58 -8.52 1.25 11.37
CA ARG A 58 -7.38 0.86 12.20
C ARG A 58 -7.83 -0.01 13.35
N THR A 59 -7.02 -1.01 13.64
CA THR A 59 -7.09 -1.87 14.83
C THR A 59 -5.70 -1.88 15.47
N PRO A 60 -5.54 -2.33 16.73
CA PRO A 60 -4.24 -2.33 17.39
C PRO A 60 -3.12 -3.01 16.59
N ASN A 61 -3.46 -4.09 15.87
CA ASN A 61 -2.47 -4.93 15.18
C ASN A 61 -2.61 -4.91 13.65
N SER A 62 -3.56 -4.16 13.09
CA SER A 62 -3.79 -4.15 11.65
C SER A 62 -4.46 -2.90 11.13
N ILE A 63 -4.17 -2.57 9.88
CA ILE A 63 -4.83 -1.52 9.12
C ILE A 63 -5.55 -2.18 7.95
N LYS A 64 -6.85 -1.92 7.81
CA LYS A 64 -7.66 -2.35 6.69
C LYS A 64 -8.00 -1.15 5.81
N LEU A 65 -7.75 -1.27 4.51
CA LEU A 65 -8.15 -0.31 3.49
C LEU A 65 -9.21 -0.96 2.61
N GLU A 66 -10.43 -0.44 2.61
CA GLU A 66 -11.42 -0.81 1.60
C GLU A 66 -11.17 -0.01 0.32
N LEU A 67 -11.10 -0.73 -0.81
CA LEU A 67 -10.79 -0.19 -2.12
C LEU A 67 -12.05 -0.28 -2.98
N MET A 68 -12.59 0.87 -3.37
CA MET A 68 -13.76 0.93 -4.24
C MET A 68 -13.49 1.86 -5.41
N SER A 69 -13.56 1.34 -6.63
CA SER A 69 -13.45 2.17 -7.82
C SER A 69 -14.60 3.16 -7.94
N LEU A 70 -14.24 4.40 -8.31
CA LEU A 70 -15.18 5.47 -8.60
C LEU A 70 -15.23 5.73 -10.12
N GLU A 71 -16.31 6.39 -10.53
CA GLU A 71 -16.44 6.93 -11.88
C GLU A 71 -16.14 8.43 -11.90
N ASP A 72 -15.60 8.94 -13.01
CA ASP A 72 -15.25 10.36 -13.13
C ASP A 72 -16.47 11.29 -12.92
N ARG A 73 -17.69 10.80 -13.22
CA ARG A 73 -18.94 11.57 -13.05
C ARG A 73 -19.25 11.92 -11.60
N VAL A 74 -18.82 11.10 -10.63
CA VAL A 74 -19.07 11.36 -9.21
C VAL A 74 -18.06 12.32 -8.58
N LEU A 75 -16.99 12.68 -9.31
CA LEU A 75 -16.02 13.67 -8.83
C LEU A 75 -16.58 15.09 -8.96
N PRO A 76 -16.32 16.00 -8.00
CA PRO A 76 -16.59 17.42 -8.18
C PRO A 76 -15.75 18.02 -9.33
N SER A 77 -16.28 19.06 -10.00
CA SER A 77 -15.67 19.66 -11.19
C SER A 77 -14.21 20.10 -10.99
N SER A 78 -13.87 20.63 -9.81
CA SER A 78 -12.50 21.03 -9.44
C SER A 78 -11.51 19.85 -9.47
N HIS A 79 -11.96 18.63 -9.17
CA HIS A 79 -11.12 17.44 -9.15
C HIS A 79 -11.07 16.72 -10.50
N LYS A 80 -12.11 16.89 -11.34
CA LYS A 80 -12.09 16.40 -12.73
C LYS A 80 -10.92 17.00 -13.52
N LEU A 81 -10.63 18.29 -13.31
CA LEU A 81 -9.50 18.99 -13.93
C LEU A 81 -8.14 18.38 -13.55
N ARG A 82 -7.94 17.99 -12.28
CA ARG A 82 -6.72 17.28 -11.85
C ARG A 82 -6.61 15.90 -12.50
N VAL A 83 -7.72 15.16 -12.62
CA VAL A 83 -7.73 13.85 -13.29
C VAL A 83 -7.40 14.00 -14.78
N SER A 84 -8.02 14.97 -15.49
CA SER A 84 -7.73 15.20 -16.91
C SER A 84 -6.29 15.66 -17.15
N ALA A 85 -5.69 16.40 -16.21
CA ALA A 85 -4.28 16.79 -16.30
C ALA A 85 -3.30 15.58 -16.27
N PHE A 86 -3.75 14.43 -15.76
CA PHE A 86 -2.97 13.19 -15.75
C PHE A 86 -3.11 12.34 -17.01
N GLN A 87 -4.08 12.65 -17.87
CA GLN A 87 -4.34 11.93 -19.11
C GLN A 87 -3.30 12.35 -20.17
N SER A 88 -2.18 11.63 -20.21
CA SER A 88 -1.15 11.75 -21.26
C SER A 88 -1.57 11.09 -22.56
N SER A 89 -0.87 11.37 -23.67
CA SER A 89 -1.02 10.73 -24.99
C SER A 89 -0.77 9.21 -25.04
N LEU A 90 -0.42 8.60 -23.91
CA LEU A 90 -0.26 7.16 -23.74
C LEU A 90 -1.62 6.46 -23.75
N GLN A 91 -1.64 5.16 -24.06
CA GLN A 91 -2.85 4.34 -23.97
C GLN A 91 -3.26 4.16 -22.51
N LEU A 92 -4.08 5.09 -22.03
CA LEU A 92 -4.68 5.06 -20.70
C LEU A 92 -5.81 4.03 -20.67
N LYS A 93 -5.72 3.10 -19.73
CA LYS A 93 -6.80 2.15 -19.41
C LYS A 93 -7.26 2.36 -17.98
N ARG A 94 -8.55 2.66 -17.81
CA ARG A 94 -9.18 2.69 -16.49
C ARG A 94 -9.42 1.25 -16.01
N ALA A 95 -8.80 0.88 -14.90
CA ALA A 95 -9.06 -0.38 -14.22
C ALA A 95 -10.09 -0.19 -13.10
N LYS A 96 -10.83 -1.26 -12.81
CA LYS A 96 -11.81 -1.29 -11.72
C LYS A 96 -11.35 -2.28 -10.65
N ILE A 97 -11.51 -1.89 -9.39
CA ILE A 97 -11.28 -2.75 -8.24
C ILE A 97 -12.43 -2.60 -7.25
N VAL A 98 -12.83 -3.74 -6.69
CA VAL A 98 -13.63 -3.81 -5.48
C VAL A 98 -12.97 -4.83 -4.58
N GLY A 99 -12.53 -4.40 -3.39
CA GLY A 99 -11.79 -5.27 -2.50
C GLY A 99 -11.29 -4.57 -1.25
N GLN A 100 -10.36 -5.22 -0.58
CA GLN A 100 -9.69 -4.71 0.61
C GLN A 100 -8.21 -5.09 0.60
N LEU A 101 -7.39 -4.18 1.13
CA LEU A 101 -5.99 -4.39 1.46
C LEU A 101 -5.86 -4.44 2.98
N GLN A 102 -5.33 -5.53 3.52
CA GLN A 102 -5.05 -5.67 4.94
C GLN A 102 -3.54 -5.62 5.18
N LEU A 103 -3.14 -4.75 6.09
CA LEU A 103 -1.77 -4.59 6.58
C LEU A 103 -1.74 -5.08 8.01
N ILE A 104 -1.16 -6.25 8.26
CA ILE A 104 -1.14 -6.91 9.56
C ILE A 104 0.27 -6.82 10.13
N ALA A 105 0.41 -6.31 11.35
CA ALA A 105 1.67 -6.32 12.07
C ALA A 105 2.17 -7.76 12.24
N HIS A 106 3.46 -7.97 12.02
CA HIS A 106 4.12 -9.26 12.04
C HIS A 106 5.45 -9.12 12.78
N GLU A 107 6.03 -10.25 13.19
CA GLU A 107 7.32 -10.32 13.88
C GLU A 107 8.39 -9.41 13.25
N TYR A 108 9.26 -8.86 14.11
CA TYR A 108 10.38 -7.99 13.72
C TYR A 108 9.96 -6.68 13.02
N ASP A 109 8.86 -6.08 13.48
CA ASP A 109 8.28 -4.85 12.92
C ASP A 109 8.01 -4.95 11.41
N GLN A 110 7.55 -6.14 10.99
CA GLN A 110 7.19 -6.40 9.61
C GLN A 110 5.69 -6.22 9.38
N THR A 111 5.30 -5.97 8.14
CA THR A 111 3.89 -6.01 7.73
C THR A 111 3.63 -7.18 6.80
N ARG A 112 2.66 -8.02 7.17
CA ARG A 112 2.03 -8.96 6.25
C ARG A 112 0.90 -8.25 5.52
N MET A 113 1.03 -8.15 4.20
CA MET A 113 -0.01 -7.56 3.34
C MET A 113 -0.84 -8.65 2.67
N ILE A 114 -2.16 -8.50 2.73
CA ILE A 114 -3.14 -9.38 2.09
C ILE A 114 -4.03 -8.53 1.20
N ILE A 115 -4.20 -8.94 -0.06
CA ILE A 115 -5.14 -8.33 -1.00
C ILE A 115 -6.28 -9.31 -1.25
N LEU A 116 -7.50 -8.86 -1.00
CA LEU A 116 -8.72 -9.62 -1.25
C LEU A 116 -9.63 -8.79 -2.15
N GLY A 117 -10.17 -9.36 -3.21
CA GLY A 117 -11.09 -8.66 -4.09
C GLY A 117 -10.97 -9.04 -5.55
N LYS A 118 -11.67 -8.29 -6.38
CA LYS A 118 -11.69 -8.44 -7.84
C LYS A 118 -11.08 -7.21 -8.49
N CYS A 119 -10.26 -7.44 -9.51
CA CYS A 119 -9.66 -6.40 -10.32
C CYS A 119 -9.97 -6.68 -11.79
N GLU A 120 -10.55 -5.70 -12.48
CA GLU A 120 -10.85 -5.77 -13.90
C GLU A 120 -9.97 -4.77 -14.65
N GLY A 121 -9.32 -5.24 -15.71
CA GLY A 121 -8.54 -4.37 -16.59
C GLY A 121 -7.22 -3.85 -16.01
N GLY A 122 -6.79 -4.37 -14.85
CA GLY A 122 -5.52 -4.03 -14.19
C GLY A 122 -4.85 -5.22 -13.50
N ASN A 123 -3.66 -5.00 -12.95
CA ASN A 123 -2.89 -6.03 -12.24
C ASN A 123 -2.40 -5.52 -10.87
N LEU A 124 -3.05 -5.97 -9.79
CA LEU A 124 -2.69 -5.58 -8.42
C LEU A 124 -1.37 -6.17 -7.94
N LYS A 125 -0.85 -7.23 -8.61
CA LYS A 125 0.45 -7.80 -8.24
C LYS A 125 1.58 -6.78 -8.43
N ILE A 126 1.46 -5.87 -9.40
CA ILE A 126 2.49 -4.84 -9.63
C ILE A 126 2.59 -3.90 -8.43
N ILE A 127 1.46 -3.55 -7.80
CA ILE A 127 1.46 -2.74 -6.57
C ILE A 127 2.23 -3.47 -5.46
N MET A 128 2.00 -4.78 -5.30
CA MET A 128 2.73 -5.61 -4.33
C MET A 128 4.23 -5.66 -4.63
N GLU A 129 4.62 -5.75 -5.90
CA GLU A 129 6.02 -5.77 -6.33
C GLU A 129 6.71 -4.44 -6.10
N GLU A 130 6.05 -3.32 -6.42
CA GLU A 130 6.61 -1.99 -6.21
C GLU A 130 6.77 -1.67 -4.72
N MET A 131 5.82 -2.10 -3.88
CA MET A 131 5.99 -2.04 -2.42
C MET A 131 7.15 -2.91 -1.96
N ARG A 132 7.26 -4.14 -2.48
CA ARG A 132 8.37 -5.03 -2.15
C ARG A 132 9.70 -4.37 -2.48
N LYS A 133 9.85 -3.77 -3.67
CA LYS A 133 11.07 -3.06 -4.07
C LYS A 133 11.35 -1.85 -3.17
N HIS A 134 10.34 -1.03 -2.90
CA HIS A 134 10.50 0.18 -2.10
C HIS A 134 10.99 -0.11 -0.68
N PHE A 135 10.47 -1.16 -0.06
CA PHE A 135 10.80 -1.52 1.32
C PHE A 135 11.87 -2.61 1.44
N ASN A 136 12.47 -3.09 0.36
CA ASN A 136 13.48 -4.15 0.42
C ASN A 136 14.81 -3.65 1.02
N GLN A 137 15.04 -3.94 2.30
CA GLN A 137 16.28 -3.64 3.03
C GLN A 137 16.76 -4.87 3.85
N PRO A 138 17.38 -5.88 3.21
CA PRO A 138 17.70 -7.16 3.86
C PRO A 138 18.50 -7.01 5.16
N ASN A 139 19.49 -6.11 5.19
CA ASN A 139 20.36 -5.90 6.36
C ASN A 139 19.59 -5.44 7.62
N VAL A 140 18.50 -4.68 7.45
CA VAL A 140 17.69 -4.17 8.56
C VAL A 140 16.87 -5.29 9.22
N ILE A 141 16.50 -6.35 8.48
CA ILE A 141 15.84 -7.51 9.09
C ILE A 141 16.77 -8.20 10.07
N ASP A 142 18.03 -8.40 9.66
CA ASP A 142 18.99 -9.15 10.47
C ASP A 142 19.32 -8.40 11.76
N GLU A 143 19.43 -7.07 11.70
CA GLU A 143 19.55 -6.23 12.90
C GLU A 143 18.34 -6.36 13.84
N ARG A 144 17.11 -6.31 13.31
CA ARG A 144 15.90 -6.45 14.13
C ARG A 144 15.74 -7.85 14.73
N ARG A 145 16.09 -8.89 13.97
CA ARG A 145 16.12 -10.27 14.46
C ARG A 145 17.13 -10.44 15.58
N MET A 146 18.32 -9.89 15.40
CA MET A 146 19.37 -9.92 16.42
C MET A 146 18.93 -9.17 17.68
N LYS A 147 18.33 -7.98 17.52
CA LYS A 147 17.77 -7.21 18.64
C LYS A 147 16.70 -8.01 19.39
N HIS A 148 15.71 -8.56 18.70
CA HIS A 148 14.67 -9.40 19.32
C HIS A 148 15.27 -10.63 20.03
N PHE A 149 16.26 -11.27 19.43
CA PHE A 149 16.94 -12.40 20.07
C PHE A 149 17.65 -11.98 21.37
N VAL A 150 18.38 -10.88 21.37
CA VAL A 150 19.13 -10.39 22.54
C VAL A 150 18.20 -9.86 23.64
N GLU A 151 17.15 -9.13 23.28
CA GLU A 151 16.29 -8.42 24.24
C GLU A 151 15.12 -9.27 24.75
N GLU A 152 14.61 -10.20 23.94
CA GLU A 152 13.41 -10.97 24.28
C GLU A 152 13.68 -12.47 24.42
N VAL A 153 14.59 -13.05 23.62
CA VAL A 153 14.82 -14.51 23.65
C VAL A 153 15.87 -14.90 24.70
N MET A 154 17.04 -14.27 24.70
CA MET A 154 18.12 -14.59 25.65
C MET A 154 17.71 -14.43 27.12
N PRO A 155 16.99 -13.36 27.53
CA PRO A 155 16.59 -13.21 28.94
C PRO A 155 15.55 -14.24 29.40
N ASN A 156 14.82 -14.84 28.45
CA ASN A 156 13.79 -15.85 28.72
C ASN A 156 14.25 -17.27 28.37
N ALA A 157 15.55 -17.47 28.11
CA ALA A 157 16.09 -18.78 27.80
C ALA A 157 15.97 -19.71 29.03
N PRO A 158 15.51 -20.96 28.84
CA PRO A 158 15.43 -21.91 29.95
C PRO A 158 16.83 -22.21 30.50
N ASP A 159 16.93 -22.31 31.82
CA ASP A 159 18.20 -22.66 32.49
C ASP A 159 18.67 -24.03 32.01
N LEU A 160 19.88 -24.08 31.45
CA LEU A 160 20.53 -25.30 30.96
C LEU A 160 21.18 -26.09 32.10
N THR A 161 20.57 -26.10 33.28
CA THR A 161 20.95 -27.07 34.32
C THR A 161 20.47 -28.44 33.87
N LEU A 162 21.36 -29.17 33.17
CA LEU A 162 21.24 -30.61 32.96
C LEU A 162 21.04 -31.32 34.31
N PRO A 163 20.24 -32.40 34.36
CA PRO A 163 20.00 -33.17 35.58
C PRO A 163 21.28 -33.77 36.17
#